data_AF-A0A165LD85-F1
#
_entry.id   AF-A0A165LD85-F1
#
_cell.length_a   1.000
_cell.length_b   1.000
_cell.length_c   1.000
_cell.angle_alpha   90.00
_cell.angle_beta   90.00
_cell.angle_gamma   90.00
#
_symmetry.space_group_name_H-M   'P 1'
#
loop_
_entity.id
_entity.type
_entity.pdbx_description
1 polymer ?
#
loop_
_entity_poly.entity_id
_entity_poly.type
_entity_poly.pdbx_seq_one_letter_code
_entity_poly.pdbx_strand_id
1 'polypeptide(L)'
;MADPMGLADLGLRGLGKVFKHGSSIRERHRDLKTLGVALEKAHDALITAKSSADLSVAHEEILEPLINETILFFETVDSRKRVKSFAANYVQPGRDSVDARRLLEALKAAPEQIQAKTQIRQVLLTQAHLQELPQVLKNMCEKQHRDFSQMTGVILLCNLFFDKGARNAP
;
A
#
# COMPACT_ATOMS: atom_id res chain seq x y z
N MET A 1 55.48 31.43 -29.83
CA MET A 1 55.77 30.97 -28.47
C MET A 1 54.45 30.64 -27.82
N ALA A 2 54.24 29.38 -27.38
CA ALA A 2 52.99 28.98 -26.73
C ALA A 2 53.01 29.42 -25.27
N ASP A 3 51.96 30.13 -24.83
CA ASP A 3 51.86 30.63 -23.46
C ASP A 3 51.80 29.48 -22.44
N PRO A 4 52.75 29.40 -21.49
CA PRO A 4 52.77 28.34 -20.47
C PRO A 4 51.61 28.44 -19.46
N MET A 5 50.99 29.62 -19.34
CA MET A 5 49.83 29.84 -18.46
C MET A 5 48.57 29.08 -18.92
N GLY A 6 48.38 28.88 -20.23
CA GLY A 6 47.20 28.19 -20.77
C GLY A 6 47.17 26.68 -20.47
N LEU A 7 48.34 26.05 -20.34
CA LEU A 7 48.48 24.62 -20.04
C LEU A 7 48.19 24.29 -18.56
N ALA A 8 48.60 25.17 -17.64
CA ALA A 8 48.32 25.00 -16.21
C ALA A 8 46.81 25.10 -15.91
N ASP A 9 46.11 26.01 -16.59
CA ASP A 9 44.68 26.24 -16.41
C ASP A 9 43.81 25.10 -17.00
N LEU A 10 44.30 24.47 -18.07
CA LEU A 10 43.74 23.22 -18.62
C LEU A 10 43.88 22.04 -17.65
N GLY A 11 45.03 21.91 -16.97
CA GLY A 11 45.25 20.88 -15.95
C GLY A 11 44.33 21.04 -14.74
N LEU A 12 44.20 22.27 -14.20
CA LEU A 12 43.33 22.58 -13.05
C LEU A 12 41.84 22.43 -13.37
N ARG A 13 41.36 22.91 -14.53
CA ARG A 13 39.96 22.71 -14.95
C ARG A 13 39.64 21.24 -15.26
N GLY A 14 40.59 20.50 -15.84
CA GLY A 14 40.44 19.07 -16.10
C GLY A 14 40.28 18.26 -14.82
N LEU A 15 41.15 18.49 -13.84
CA LEU A 15 41.09 17.87 -12.51
C LEU A 15 39.76 18.17 -11.81
N GLY A 16 39.32 19.43 -11.82
CA GLY A 16 38.04 19.82 -11.21
C GLY A 16 36.82 19.08 -11.78
N LYS A 17 36.80 18.80 -13.10
CA LYS A 17 35.73 18.00 -13.73
C LYS A 17 35.78 16.53 -13.32
N VAL A 18 36.98 15.94 -13.23
CA VAL A 18 37.17 14.54 -12.82
C VAL A 18 36.76 14.34 -11.35
N PHE A 19 37.11 15.27 -10.46
CA PHE A 19 36.69 15.21 -9.05
C PHE A 19 35.16 15.28 -8.89
N LYS A 20 34.49 16.18 -9.63
CA LYS A 20 33.01 16.27 -9.65
C LYS A 20 32.35 15.01 -10.22
N HIS A 21 32.97 14.38 -11.21
CA HIS A 21 32.48 13.11 -11.74
C HIS A 21 32.62 11.99 -10.70
N GLY A 22 33.76 11.91 -10.01
CA GLY A 22 33.97 10.95 -8.93
C GLY A 22 33.00 11.10 -7.77
N SER A 23 32.70 12.33 -7.34
CA SER A 23 31.72 12.57 -6.27
C SER A 23 30.31 12.14 -6.67
N SER A 24 29.85 12.48 -7.88
CA SER A 24 28.52 12.10 -8.37
C SER A 24 28.35 10.58 -8.53
N ILE A 25 29.41 9.85 -8.88
CA ILE A 25 29.38 8.38 -8.93
C ILE A 25 29.24 7.78 -7.53
N ARG A 26 29.99 8.29 -6.55
CA ARG A 26 29.91 7.80 -5.16
C ARG A 26 28.54 8.08 -4.56
N GLU A 27 27.99 9.26 -4.82
CA GLU A 27 26.65 9.67 -4.38
C GLU A 27 25.58 8.75 -4.97
N ARG A 28 25.60 8.53 -6.29
CA ARG A 28 24.73 7.54 -6.94
C ARG A 28 24.83 6.16 -6.30
N HIS A 29 26.04 5.66 -6.03
CA HIS A 29 26.21 4.33 -5.45
C HIS A 29 25.62 4.24 -4.04
N ARG A 30 25.76 5.31 -3.25
CA ARG A 30 25.14 5.43 -1.93
C ARG A 30 23.61 5.41 -2.05
N ASP A 31 23.04 6.20 -2.94
CA ASP A 31 21.60 6.32 -3.13
C ASP A 31 20.97 4.99 -3.61
N LEU A 32 21.62 4.32 -4.58
CA LEU A 32 21.22 2.98 -5.03
C LEU A 32 21.28 1.94 -3.91
N LYS A 33 22.34 1.98 -3.07
CA LYS A 33 22.46 1.05 -1.94
C LYS A 33 21.36 1.29 -0.91
N THR A 34 21.05 2.55 -0.60
CA THR A 34 19.97 2.88 0.33
C THR A 34 18.60 2.49 -0.22
N LEU A 35 18.39 2.64 -1.52
CA LEU A 35 17.16 2.20 -2.20
C LEU A 35 17.02 0.68 -2.14
N GLY A 36 18.11 -0.07 -2.35
CA GLY A 36 18.10 -1.53 -2.24
C GLY A 36 17.69 -2.02 -0.86
N VAL A 37 18.25 -1.42 0.20
CA VAL A 37 17.85 -1.73 1.59
C VAL A 37 16.38 -1.38 1.86
N ALA A 38 15.88 -0.27 1.29
CA ALA A 38 14.48 0.10 1.42
C ALA A 38 13.55 -0.88 0.69
N LEU A 39 13.96 -1.37 -0.47
CA LEU A 39 13.24 -2.38 -1.25
C LEU A 39 13.12 -3.70 -0.49
N GLU A 40 14.22 -4.20 0.09
CA GLU A 40 14.21 -5.41 0.92
C GLU A 40 13.22 -5.28 2.08
N LYS A 41 13.26 -4.15 2.80
CA LYS A 41 12.31 -3.88 3.89
C LYS A 41 10.86 -3.82 3.42
N ALA A 42 10.60 -3.21 2.27
CA ALA A 42 9.25 -3.15 1.70
C ALA A 42 8.73 -4.53 1.31
N HIS A 43 9.60 -5.38 0.77
CA HIS A 43 9.28 -6.76 0.44
C HIS A 43 8.98 -7.59 1.70
N ASP A 44 9.81 -7.46 2.75
CA ASP A 44 9.59 -8.13 4.03
C ASP A 44 8.27 -7.68 4.69
N ALA A 45 7.95 -6.39 4.61
CA ALA A 45 6.69 -5.84 5.10
C ALA A 45 5.50 -6.44 4.34
N LEU A 46 5.59 -6.59 3.03
CA LEU A 46 4.56 -7.21 2.20
C LEU A 46 4.38 -8.70 2.55
N ILE A 47 5.47 -9.46 2.73
CA ILE A 47 5.40 -10.86 3.18
C ILE A 47 4.75 -10.96 4.55
N THR A 48 5.13 -10.09 5.48
CA THR A 48 4.57 -10.09 6.83
C THR A 48 3.08 -9.75 6.81
N ALA A 49 2.65 -8.80 5.98
CA ALA A 49 1.25 -8.41 5.87
C ALA A 49 0.35 -9.51 5.29
N LYS A 50 0.90 -10.44 4.49
CA LYS A 50 0.15 -11.58 3.94
C LYS A 50 -0.42 -12.54 4.99
N SER A 51 0.05 -12.49 6.23
CA SER A 51 -0.55 -13.29 7.31
C SER A 51 -1.93 -12.81 7.75
N SER A 52 -2.36 -11.62 7.31
CA SER A 52 -3.67 -11.04 7.66
C SER A 52 -4.39 -10.51 6.42
N ALA A 53 -5.56 -11.07 6.11
CA ALA A 53 -6.30 -10.78 4.87
C ALA A 53 -6.67 -9.29 4.68
N ASP A 54 -6.99 -8.57 5.75
CA ASP A 54 -7.40 -7.17 5.65
C ASP A 54 -6.23 -6.20 5.44
N LEU A 55 -5.08 -6.50 6.05
CA LEU A 55 -3.87 -5.69 5.88
C LEU A 55 -3.14 -6.06 4.58
N SER A 56 -3.23 -7.31 4.11
CA SER A 56 -2.54 -7.77 2.91
C SER A 56 -2.95 -6.96 1.69
N VAL A 57 -4.25 -6.71 1.51
CA VAL A 57 -4.77 -5.96 0.35
C VAL A 57 -4.25 -4.51 0.35
N ALA A 58 -4.23 -3.83 1.51
CA ALA A 58 -3.74 -2.45 1.57
C ALA A 58 -2.23 -2.37 1.33
N HIS A 59 -1.47 -3.37 1.79
CA HIS A 59 -0.03 -3.46 1.54
C HIS A 59 0.26 -3.81 0.07
N GLU A 60 -0.48 -4.73 -0.54
CA GLU A 60 -0.34 -5.09 -1.96
C GLU A 60 -0.63 -3.89 -2.86
N GLU A 61 -1.76 -3.20 -2.66
CA GLU A 61 -2.15 -2.05 -3.50
C GLU A 61 -1.13 -0.88 -3.49
N ILE A 62 -0.30 -0.75 -2.44
CA ILE A 62 0.64 0.36 -2.28
C ILE A 62 2.08 -0.09 -2.52
N LEU A 63 2.52 -1.19 -1.90
CA LEU A 63 3.91 -1.64 -1.96
C LEU A 63 4.22 -2.37 -3.26
N GLU A 64 3.30 -3.17 -3.81
CA GLU A 64 3.54 -3.94 -5.03
C GLU A 64 3.92 -3.08 -6.24
N PRO A 65 3.18 -1.98 -6.58
CA PRO A 65 3.58 -1.12 -7.69
C PRO A 65 4.92 -0.44 -7.45
N LEU A 66 5.21 -0.02 -6.21
CA LEU A 66 6.49 0.62 -5.86
C LEU A 66 7.67 -0.36 -5.94
N ILE A 67 7.47 -1.60 -5.50
CA ILE A 67 8.46 -2.67 -5.61
C ILE A 67 8.76 -2.94 -7.09
N ASN A 68 7.73 -3.09 -7.92
CA ASN A 68 7.89 -3.34 -9.36
C ASN A 68 8.60 -2.19 -10.06
N GLU A 69 8.23 -0.93 -9.78
CA GLU A 69 8.90 0.25 -10.34
C GLU A 69 10.39 0.29 -9.92
N THR A 70 10.69 -0.06 -8.67
CA THR A 70 12.06 -0.10 -8.15
C THR A 70 12.89 -1.21 -8.80
N ILE A 71 12.30 -2.40 -9.03
CA ILE A 71 12.96 -3.50 -9.73
C ILE A 71 13.27 -3.09 -11.18
N LEU A 72 12.29 -2.55 -11.91
CA LEU A 72 12.48 -2.07 -13.27
C LEU A 72 13.58 -1.00 -13.33
N PHE A 73 13.61 -0.09 -12.36
CA PHE A 73 14.68 0.89 -12.25
C PHE A 73 16.06 0.23 -12.11
N PHE A 74 16.22 -0.75 -11.22
CA PHE A 74 17.48 -1.50 -11.09
C PHE A 74 17.87 -2.24 -12.37
N GLU A 75 16.91 -2.87 -13.06
CA GLU A 75 17.15 -3.51 -14.36
C GLU A 75 17.62 -2.51 -15.43
N THR A 76 17.04 -1.31 -15.48
CA THR A 76 17.49 -0.25 -16.40
C THR A 76 18.91 0.23 -16.07
N VAL A 77 19.24 0.30 -14.78
CA VAL A 77 20.57 0.71 -14.31
C VAL A 77 21.62 -0.35 -14.66
N ASP A 78 21.28 -1.63 -14.53
CA ASP A 78 22.17 -2.75 -14.81
C ASP A 78 22.32 -3.04 -16.30
N SER A 79 21.25 -2.93 -17.09
CA SER A 79 21.35 -3.02 -18.56
C SER A 79 22.28 -1.95 -19.13
N ARG A 80 22.24 -0.71 -18.60
CA ARG A 80 23.18 0.35 -18.95
C ARG A 80 24.64 0.05 -18.57
N LYS A 81 24.89 -0.71 -17.49
CA LYS A 81 26.25 -1.17 -17.18
C LYS A 81 26.78 -2.15 -18.24
N ARG A 82 25.92 -3.00 -18.82
CA ARG A 82 26.33 -4.00 -19.83
C ARG A 82 26.64 -3.37 -21.19
N VAL A 83 25.94 -2.28 -21.55
CA VAL A 83 26.17 -1.53 -22.81
C VAL A 83 27.45 -0.65 -22.76
N LYS A 84 28.15 -0.58 -21.62
CA LYS A 84 29.42 0.15 -21.45
C LYS A 84 30.52 -0.20 -22.46
N SER A 85 30.46 -1.36 -23.12
CA SER A 85 31.48 -1.77 -24.09
C SER A 85 31.42 -1.03 -25.43
N PHE A 86 30.31 -0.35 -25.77
CA PHE A 86 30.11 0.19 -27.12
C PHE A 86 30.12 1.72 -27.25
N ALA A 87 29.73 2.49 -26.23
CA ALA A 87 29.70 3.95 -26.32
C ALA A 87 29.93 4.61 -24.96
N ALA A 88 30.99 5.39 -24.83
CA ALA A 88 31.48 6.01 -23.60
C ALA A 88 30.55 7.07 -22.94
N ASN A 89 29.29 7.20 -23.36
CA ASN A 89 28.44 8.38 -23.11
C ASN A 89 27.18 8.14 -22.25
N TYR A 90 27.01 7.01 -21.57
CA TYR A 90 25.71 6.67 -20.93
C TYR A 90 25.69 6.56 -19.39
N VAL A 91 26.72 7.03 -18.68
CA VAL A 91 26.59 7.22 -17.22
C VAL A 91 25.96 8.59 -17.00
N GLN A 92 24.67 8.64 -16.67
CA GLN A 92 23.98 9.85 -16.19
C GLN A 92 23.83 9.78 -14.66
N PRO A 93 24.93 9.95 -13.89
CA PRO A 93 24.90 9.68 -12.46
C PRO A 93 23.94 10.58 -11.71
N GLY A 94 23.75 11.82 -12.18
CA GLY A 94 22.80 12.77 -11.59
C GLY A 94 21.33 12.39 -11.81
N ARG A 95 20.98 11.78 -12.95
CA ARG A 95 19.59 11.38 -13.23
C ARG A 95 19.20 10.16 -12.40
N ASP A 96 20.07 9.15 -12.37
CA ASP A 96 19.84 7.95 -11.58
C ASP A 96 19.77 8.24 -10.08
N SER A 97 20.55 9.20 -9.55
CA SER A 97 20.44 9.60 -8.15
C SER A 97 19.12 10.30 -7.84
N VAL A 98 18.61 11.13 -8.75
CA VAL A 98 17.31 11.81 -8.57
C VAL A 98 16.18 10.80 -8.58
N ASP A 99 16.17 9.89 -9.55
CA ASP A 99 15.15 8.85 -9.65
C ASP A 99 15.21 7.90 -8.44
N ALA A 100 16.41 7.51 -7.99
CA ALA A 100 16.58 6.68 -6.81
C ALA A 100 16.07 7.37 -5.53
N ARG A 101 16.30 8.67 -5.37
CA ARG A 101 15.78 9.45 -4.22
C ARG A 101 14.27 9.56 -4.25
N ARG A 102 13.68 9.82 -5.41
CA ARG A 102 12.23 9.87 -5.59
C ARG A 102 11.58 8.54 -5.17
N LEU A 103 12.12 7.41 -5.64
CA LEU A 103 11.62 6.08 -5.26
C LEU A 103 11.81 5.80 -3.77
N LEU A 104 12.94 6.22 -3.20
CA LEU A 104 13.23 6.07 -1.77
C LEU A 104 12.27 6.90 -0.91
N GLU A 105 11.92 8.11 -1.33
CA GLU A 105 10.91 8.93 -0.65
C GLU A 105 9.52 8.30 -0.75
N ALA A 106 9.15 7.75 -1.91
CA ALA A 106 7.89 7.03 -2.08
C ALA A 106 7.80 5.79 -1.17
N LEU A 107 8.87 4.99 -1.09
CA LEU A 107 8.94 3.84 -0.18
C LEU A 107 8.90 4.24 1.30
N LYS A 108 9.46 5.40 1.66
CA LYS A 108 9.38 5.95 3.02
C LYS A 108 7.98 6.46 3.38
N ALA A 109 7.23 6.97 2.41
CA ALA A 109 5.86 7.45 2.59
C ALA A 109 4.83 6.31 2.59
N ALA A 110 5.17 5.14 2.04
CA ALA A 110 4.27 4.00 1.93
C ALA A 110 3.60 3.58 3.27
N PRO A 111 4.28 3.53 4.43
CA PRO A 111 3.65 3.18 5.71
C PRO A 111 2.50 4.11 6.08
N GLU A 112 2.65 5.43 5.88
CA GLU A 112 1.61 6.41 6.16
C GLU A 112 0.41 6.24 5.22
N GLN A 113 0.66 5.95 3.94
CA GLN A 113 -0.40 5.70 2.96
C GLN A 113 -1.17 4.41 3.28
N ILE A 114 -0.48 3.36 3.72
CA ILE A 114 -1.08 2.10 4.16
C ILE A 114 -1.94 2.33 5.41
N GLN A 115 -1.44 3.11 6.38
CA GLN A 115 -2.20 3.47 7.57
C GLN A 115 -3.46 4.27 7.21
N ALA A 116 -3.36 5.24 6.31
CA ALA A 116 -4.51 6.01 5.86
C ALA A 116 -5.55 5.12 5.14
N LYS A 117 -5.11 4.22 4.24
CA LYS A 117 -6.01 3.30 3.54
C LYS A 117 -6.71 2.33 4.48
N THR A 118 -5.99 1.76 5.43
CA THR A 118 -6.57 0.83 6.41
C THR A 118 -7.60 1.54 7.30
N GLN A 119 -7.33 2.77 7.74
CA GLN A 119 -8.30 3.60 8.47
C GLN A 119 -9.56 3.89 7.64
N ILE A 120 -9.41 4.31 6.38
CA ILE A 120 -10.55 4.56 5.49
C ILE A 120 -11.39 3.29 5.35
N ARG A 121 -10.74 2.13 5.18
CA ARG A 121 -11.45 0.86 5.04
C ARG A 121 -12.23 0.48 6.30
N GLN A 122 -11.65 0.70 7.48
CA GLN A 122 -12.35 0.50 8.75
C GLN A 122 -13.56 1.44 8.90
N VAL A 123 -13.45 2.69 8.49
CA VAL A 123 -14.57 3.64 8.47
C VAL A 123 -15.67 3.17 7.50
N LEU A 124 -15.31 2.69 6.31
CA LEU A 124 -16.29 2.17 5.35
C LEU A 124 -16.99 0.90 5.86
N LEU A 125 -16.26 -0.03 6.47
CA LEU A 125 -16.84 -1.25 7.05
C LEU A 125 -17.80 -0.93 8.21
N THR A 126 -17.42 -0.01 9.09
CA THR A 126 -18.30 0.44 10.18
C THR A 126 -19.53 1.15 9.65
N GLN A 127 -19.39 2.00 8.61
CA GLN A 127 -20.52 2.68 7.99
C GLN A 127 -21.47 1.71 7.27
N ALA A 128 -20.95 0.71 6.55
CA ALA A 128 -21.75 -0.34 5.95
C ALA A 128 -22.53 -1.13 7.00
N HIS A 129 -21.89 -1.48 8.11
CA HIS A 129 -22.55 -2.19 9.20
C HIS A 129 -23.65 -1.35 9.87
N LEU A 130 -23.42 -0.04 10.03
CA LEU A 130 -24.44 0.90 10.53
C LEU A 130 -25.65 1.03 9.59
N GLN A 131 -25.46 0.87 8.27
CA GLN A 131 -26.56 0.87 7.30
C GLN A 131 -27.37 -0.44 7.31
N GLU A 132 -26.76 -1.55 7.74
CA GLU A 132 -27.45 -2.85 7.87
C GLU A 132 -28.23 -2.99 9.18
N LEU A 133 -27.84 -2.28 10.24
CA LEU A 133 -28.51 -2.31 11.56
C LEU A 133 -30.02 -2.03 11.50
N PRO A 134 -30.54 -1.02 10.77
CA PRO A 134 -31.97 -0.78 10.63
C PRO A 134 -32.71 -1.96 9.99
N GLN A 135 -32.09 -2.62 9.01
CA GLN A 135 -32.64 -3.77 8.32
C GLN A 135 -32.75 -4.97 9.27
N VAL A 136 -31.70 -5.21 10.06
CA VAL A 136 -31.67 -6.27 11.07
C VAL A 136 -32.69 -6.00 12.19
N LEU A 137 -32.79 -4.76 12.67
CA LEU A 137 -33.79 -4.36 13.67
C LEU A 137 -35.21 -4.50 13.15
N LYS A 138 -35.47 -4.12 11.89
CA LYS A 138 -36.77 -4.30 11.25
C LYS A 138 -37.13 -5.78 11.15
N ASN A 139 -36.20 -6.62 10.70
CA ASN A 139 -36.41 -8.06 10.60
C ASN A 139 -36.67 -8.72 11.97
N MET A 140 -35.96 -8.28 13.02
CA MET A 140 -36.21 -8.76 14.39
C MET A 140 -37.58 -8.31 14.90
N CYS A 141 -37.98 -7.06 14.65
CA CYS A 141 -39.28 -6.53 15.06
C CYS A 141 -40.44 -7.25 14.35
N GLU A 142 -40.31 -7.50 13.05
CA GLU A 142 -41.29 -8.27 12.27
C GLU A 142 -41.41 -9.72 12.77
N LYS A 143 -40.29 -10.34 13.16
CA LYS A 143 -40.29 -11.69 13.74
C LYS A 143 -40.98 -11.71 15.11
N GLN A 144 -40.65 -10.77 15.99
CA GLN A 144 -41.31 -10.65 17.30
C GLN A 144 -42.83 -10.42 17.16
N HIS A 145 -43.25 -9.60 16.18
CA HIS A 145 -44.67 -9.36 15.95
C HIS A 145 -45.40 -10.63 15.45
N ARG A 146 -44.78 -11.42 14.56
CA ARG A 146 -45.31 -12.72 14.15
C ARG A 146 -45.42 -13.70 15.33
N ASP A 147 -44.38 -13.79 16.15
CA ASP A 147 -44.39 -14.70 17.30
C ASP A 147 -45.48 -14.30 18.33
N PHE A 148 -45.66 -13.00 18.58
CA PHE A 148 -46.74 -12.48 19.43
C PHE A 148 -48.14 -12.74 18.87
N SER A 149 -48.34 -12.54 17.57
CA SER A 149 -49.64 -12.81 16.92
C SER A 149 -49.98 -14.30 16.93
N GLN A 150 -48.98 -15.17 16.77
CA GLN A 150 -49.17 -16.61 16.89
C GLN A 150 -49.52 -17.03 18.32
N MET A 151 -48.80 -16.50 19.33
CA MET A 151 -49.13 -16.78 20.73
C MET A 151 -50.53 -16.30 21.12
N THR A 152 -50.91 -15.09 20.73
CA THR A 152 -52.25 -14.56 21.03
C THR A 152 -53.35 -15.36 20.31
N GLY A 153 -53.12 -15.80 19.07
CA GLY A 153 -54.01 -16.71 18.36
C GLY A 153 -54.19 -18.05 19.09
N VAL A 154 -53.10 -18.65 19.57
CA VAL A 154 -53.15 -19.89 20.38
C VAL A 154 -53.93 -19.67 21.68
N ILE A 155 -53.68 -18.57 22.40
CA ILE A 155 -54.38 -18.25 23.64
C ILE A 155 -55.89 -18.05 23.39
N LEU A 156 -56.26 -17.32 22.34
CA LEU A 156 -57.66 -17.13 21.94
C LEU A 156 -58.33 -18.45 21.58
N LEU A 157 -57.66 -19.30 20.81
CA LEU A 157 -58.18 -20.63 20.47
C LEU A 157 -58.33 -21.52 21.70
N CYS A 158 -57.35 -21.54 22.61
CA CYS A 158 -57.44 -22.25 23.88
C CYS A 158 -58.65 -21.75 24.70
N ASN A 159 -58.83 -20.44 24.85
CA ASN A 159 -59.96 -19.88 25.59
C ASN A 159 -61.32 -20.25 24.95
N LEU A 160 -61.42 -20.24 23.62
CA LEU A 160 -62.65 -20.63 22.91
C LEU A 160 -62.96 -22.14 23.00
N PHE A 161 -61.93 -22.99 22.98
CA PHE A 161 -62.08 -24.44 23.13
C PHE A 161 -62.44 -24.83 24.58
N PHE A 162 -61.80 -24.23 25.58
CA PHE A 162 -62.05 -24.55 26.98
C PHE A 162 -63.36 -23.91 27.52
N ASP A 163 -63.77 -22.72 27.04
CA ASP A 163 -65.05 -22.10 27.45
C ASP A 163 -66.28 -22.82 26.87
N LYS A 164 -66.14 -23.51 25.72
CA LYS A 164 -67.18 -24.42 25.22
C LYS A 164 -67.22 -25.78 25.90
N GLY A 165 -66.09 -26.26 26.44
CA GLY A 165 -66.03 -27.49 27.23
C GLY A 165 -66.65 -27.35 28.63
N ALA A 166 -66.53 -26.18 29.25
CA ALA A 166 -67.07 -25.91 30.59
C ALA A 166 -68.60 -25.79 30.65
N ARG A 167 -69.28 -25.51 29.52
CA ARG A 167 -70.75 -25.38 29.46
C ARG A 167 -71.49 -26.69 29.18
N ASN A 168 -70.76 -27.77 28.87
CA ASN A 168 -71.31 -29.10 28.59
C ASN A 168 -70.67 -30.19 29.48
N ALA A 169 -70.17 -29.83 30.67
CA ALA A 169 -69.86 -30.82 31.69
C ALA A 169 -71.18 -31.21 32.41
N PRO A 170 -71.52 -32.52 32.51
CA PRO A 170 -72.74 -32.99 33.17
C PRO A 170 -72.76 -32.73 34.67
#